data_AF-A0AAV5T8L0-F1
#
_entry.id   AF-A0AAV5T8L0-F1
#
_cell.length_a   1.000
_cell.length_b   1.000
_cell.length_c   1.000
_cell.angle_alpha   90.00
_cell.angle_beta   90.00
_cell.angle_gamma   90.00
#
_symmetry.space_group_name_H-M   'P 1'
#
loop_
_entity.id
_entity.type
_entity.pdbx_description
1 polymer ?
#
loop_
_entity_poly.entity_id
_entity_poly.type
_entity_poly.pdbx_seq_one_letter_code
_entity_poly.pdbx_strand_id
1 'polypeptide(L)'
;IMLFLAVVDILELFFASIAFGIKSINGEVYCTHPQIQLLYSLGLEFFFFCSTLSCALLALNRFGEILFIRPIVWLFQGSRTWLVLVMGSIAVCFLVLFTPPMLFNSKHHMLFFDPMIYVGRRQYDSYIHFACVVALPILSLCIYLLMLSGLLYKYGNKLPIQISRNSNSLSRATFQISIQTGVIIVIHLTSMLSFQILQFIPAHAVDTMLYFAHLG
;
A
#
# COMPACT_ATOMS: atom_id res chain seq x y z
N ILE A 1 12.19 -9.72 2.01
CA ILE A 1 10.90 -9.01 1.90
C ILE A 1 10.79 -7.89 2.92
N MET A 2 10.79 -8.15 4.23
CA MET A 2 10.64 -7.08 5.25
C MET A 2 11.63 -5.90 5.10
N LEU A 3 12.91 -6.17 4.79
CA LEU A 3 13.88 -5.10 4.53
C LEU A 3 13.52 -4.25 3.31
N PHE A 4 13.11 -4.90 2.22
CA PHE A 4 12.70 -4.21 0.99
C PHE A 4 11.46 -3.35 1.24
N LEU A 5 10.45 -3.93 1.91
CA LEU A 5 9.25 -3.21 2.32
C LEU A 5 9.59 -1.98 3.16
N ALA A 6 10.45 -2.13 4.18
CA ALA A 6 10.86 -1.01 5.03
C ALA A 6 11.56 0.12 4.25
N VAL A 7 12.42 -0.22 3.28
CA VAL A 7 13.06 0.79 2.42
C VAL A 7 12.04 1.52 1.55
N VAL A 8 11.09 0.77 0.98
CA VAL A 8 10.02 1.35 0.15
C VAL A 8 9.11 2.24 0.98
N ASP A 9 8.72 1.84 2.19
CA ASP A 9 7.89 2.63 3.11
C ASP A 9 8.58 3.93 3.54
N ILE A 10 9.90 3.88 3.80
CA ILE A 10 10.67 5.09 4.14
C ILE A 10 10.67 6.08 2.95
N LEU A 11 10.83 5.57 1.74
CA LEU A 11 10.80 6.39 0.52
C LEU A 11 9.39 6.94 0.28
N GLU A 12 8.36 6.12 0.42
CA GLU A 12 6.96 6.55 0.34
C GLU A 12 6.68 7.68 1.33
N LEU A 13 7.09 7.52 2.59
CA LEU A 13 6.90 8.53 3.64
C LEU A 13 7.63 9.84 3.31
N PHE A 14 8.82 9.76 2.71
CA PHE A 14 9.53 10.95 2.25
C PHE A 14 8.70 11.74 1.23
N PHE A 15 8.07 11.07 0.25
CA PHE A 15 7.18 11.74 -0.70
C PHE A 15 5.89 12.21 -0.03
N ALA A 16 5.19 11.33 0.66
CA ALA A 16 3.87 11.57 1.22
C ALA A 16 3.85 12.62 2.35
N SER A 17 4.96 12.79 3.08
CA SER A 17 5.05 13.73 4.22
C SER A 17 5.96 14.91 3.93
N ILE A 18 7.25 14.67 3.65
CA ILE A 18 8.24 15.76 3.55
C ILE A 18 8.02 16.55 2.26
N ALA A 19 8.01 15.88 1.11
CA ALA A 19 7.82 16.55 -0.17
C ALA A 19 6.42 17.16 -0.30
N PHE A 20 5.38 16.44 0.16
CA PHE A 20 4.03 16.99 0.28
C PHE A 20 3.98 18.27 1.12
N GLY A 21 4.60 18.25 2.30
CA GLY A 21 4.65 19.40 3.21
C GLY A 21 5.36 20.62 2.61
N ILE A 22 6.50 20.42 1.95
CA ILE A 22 7.22 21.50 1.25
C ILE A 22 6.35 22.13 0.17
N LYS A 23 5.67 21.31 -0.66
CA LYS A 23 4.75 21.80 -1.70
C LYS A 23 3.55 22.54 -1.13
N SER A 24 3.05 22.08 0.01
CA SER A 24 1.96 22.71 0.75
C SER A 24 2.36 24.08 1.32
N ILE A 25 3.56 24.22 1.89
CA ILE A 25 4.06 25.52 2.41
C ILE A 25 4.28 26.51 1.28
N ASN A 26 4.79 26.03 0.13
CA ASN A 26 5.05 26.87 -1.04
C ASN A 26 3.77 27.25 -1.82
N GLY A 27 2.61 26.71 -1.47
CA GLY A 27 1.36 27.01 -2.18
C GLY A 27 1.31 26.44 -3.60
N GLU A 28 2.04 25.34 -3.87
CA GLU A 28 2.20 24.85 -5.25
C GLU A 28 0.90 24.28 -5.82
N VAL A 29 0.61 24.64 -7.07
CA VAL A 29 -0.41 24.02 -7.92
C VAL A 29 0.27 23.42 -9.14
N TYR A 30 -0.45 22.59 -9.89
CA TYR A 30 0.07 21.94 -11.09
C TYR A 30 0.85 22.88 -12.04
N CYS A 31 0.35 24.10 -12.22
CA CYS A 31 0.92 25.08 -13.14
C CYS A 31 2.22 25.76 -12.65
N THR A 32 2.61 25.61 -11.37
CA THR A 32 3.80 26.28 -10.82
C THR A 32 5.08 25.65 -11.35
N HIS A 33 5.22 24.33 -11.20
CA HIS A 33 6.38 23.55 -11.64
C HIS A 33 5.93 22.17 -12.18
N PRO A 34 5.42 22.10 -13.42
CA PRO A 34 4.74 20.90 -13.92
C PRO A 34 5.65 19.66 -13.98
N GLN A 35 6.93 19.82 -14.32
CA GLN A 35 7.89 18.71 -14.37
C GLN A 35 8.21 18.15 -12.98
N ILE A 36 8.41 19.03 -11.99
CA ILE A 36 8.71 18.63 -10.60
C ILE A 36 7.49 17.96 -9.98
N GLN A 37 6.30 18.47 -10.29
CA GLN A 37 5.05 17.89 -9.82
C GLN A 37 4.80 16.51 -10.42
N LEU A 38 5.04 16.33 -11.72
CA LEU A 38 4.94 15.02 -12.35
C LEU A 38 5.92 14.01 -11.73
N LEU A 39 7.18 14.39 -11.51
CA LEU A 39 8.18 13.53 -10.86
C LEU A 39 7.75 13.13 -9.44
N TYR A 40 7.23 14.09 -8.68
CA TYR A 40 6.70 13.87 -7.35
C TYR A 40 5.53 12.87 -7.36
N SER A 41 4.56 13.05 -8.25
CA SER A 41 3.38 12.19 -8.38
C SER A 41 3.76 10.76 -8.77
N LEU A 42 4.63 10.60 -9.78
CA LEU A 42 5.13 9.30 -10.21
C LEU A 42 5.91 8.59 -9.10
N GLY A 43 6.75 9.33 -8.37
CA GLY A 43 7.49 8.79 -7.23
C GLY A 43 6.57 8.31 -6.12
N LEU A 44 5.62 9.15 -5.71
CA LEU A 44 4.65 8.83 -4.67
C LEU A 44 3.86 7.56 -5.03
N GLU A 45 3.26 7.51 -6.21
CA GLU A 45 2.50 6.34 -6.66
C GLU A 45 3.36 5.08 -6.76
N PHE A 46 4.58 5.19 -7.32
CA PHE A 46 5.47 4.04 -7.46
C PHE A 46 5.82 3.40 -6.12
N PHE A 47 6.27 4.20 -5.13
CA PHE A 47 6.63 3.65 -3.83
C PHE A 47 5.39 3.11 -3.11
N PHE A 48 4.27 3.81 -3.22
CA PHE A 48 3.00 3.40 -2.65
C PHE A 48 2.52 2.02 -3.16
N PHE A 49 2.49 1.81 -4.49
CA PHE A 49 2.11 0.52 -5.08
C PHE A 49 3.15 -0.57 -4.81
N CYS A 50 4.43 -0.21 -4.84
CA CYS A 50 5.52 -1.14 -4.56
C CYS A 50 5.44 -1.65 -3.10
N SER A 51 5.05 -0.78 -2.17
CA SER A 51 4.83 -1.14 -0.77
C SER A 51 3.65 -2.11 -0.64
N THR A 52 2.51 -1.77 -1.25
CA THR A 52 1.31 -2.61 -1.24
C THR A 52 1.56 -3.99 -1.86
N LEU A 53 2.26 -4.07 -2.99
CA LEU A 53 2.64 -5.35 -3.60
C LEU A 53 3.58 -6.15 -2.68
N SER A 54 4.54 -5.49 -2.04
CA SER A 54 5.45 -6.13 -1.10
C SER A 54 4.73 -6.70 0.13
N CYS A 55 3.69 -6.03 0.61
CA CYS A 55 2.78 -6.53 1.65
C CYS A 55 2.04 -7.79 1.20
N ALA A 56 1.48 -7.79 -0.02
CA ALA A 56 0.82 -8.98 -0.57
C ALA A 56 1.79 -10.17 -0.72
N LEU A 57 3.00 -9.93 -1.20
CA LEU A 57 4.05 -10.95 -1.31
C LEU A 57 4.51 -11.45 0.07
N LEU A 58 4.58 -10.57 1.08
CA LEU A 58 4.87 -10.96 2.46
C LEU A 58 3.79 -11.88 3.02
N ALA A 59 2.51 -11.53 2.81
CA ALA A 59 1.37 -12.36 3.21
C ALA A 59 1.42 -13.74 2.55
N LEU A 60 1.70 -13.78 1.24
CA LEU A 60 1.80 -15.02 0.47
C LEU A 60 2.97 -15.90 0.95
N ASN A 61 4.12 -15.29 1.25
CA ASN A 61 5.27 -16.00 1.80
C ASN A 61 4.89 -16.69 3.12
N ARG A 62 4.29 -15.95 4.08
CA ARG A 62 3.88 -16.50 5.38
C ARG A 62 2.80 -17.58 5.25
N PHE A 63 1.84 -17.38 4.36
CA PHE A 63 0.84 -18.38 4.02
C PHE A 63 1.48 -19.69 3.56
N GLY A 64 2.44 -19.61 2.63
CA GLY A 64 3.18 -20.76 2.12
C GLY A 64 3.99 -21.48 3.20
N GLU A 65 4.69 -20.75 4.06
CA GLU A 65 5.50 -21.30 5.15
C GLU A 65 4.64 -22.03 6.20
N ILE A 66 3.55 -21.41 6.67
CA ILE A 66 2.70 -21.97 7.74
C ILE A 66 1.94 -23.22 7.26
N LEU A 67 1.46 -23.21 6.01
CA LEU A 67 0.74 -24.33 5.42
C LEU A 67 1.65 -25.35 4.73
N PHE A 68 2.97 -25.11 4.71
CA PHE A 68 3.97 -25.96 4.04
C PHE A 68 3.65 -26.20 2.56
N ILE A 69 3.15 -25.18 1.86
CA ILE A 69 2.82 -25.24 0.43
C ILE A 69 4.11 -25.15 -0.37
N ARG A 70 4.62 -26.30 -0.82
CA ARG A 70 5.90 -26.45 -1.53
C ARG A 70 6.13 -25.45 -2.67
N PRO A 71 5.20 -25.20 -3.62
CA PRO A 71 5.47 -24.27 -4.72
C PRO A 71 5.65 -22.81 -4.26
N ILE A 72 4.89 -22.38 -3.24
CA ILE A 72 4.99 -21.01 -2.71
C ILE A 72 6.32 -20.85 -1.96
N VAL A 73 6.67 -21.82 -1.11
CA VAL A 73 7.94 -21.80 -0.38
C VAL A 73 9.13 -21.81 -1.36
N TRP A 74 9.06 -22.60 -2.44
CA TRP A 74 10.09 -22.65 -3.47
C TRP A 74 10.29 -21.32 -4.21
N LEU A 75 9.21 -20.55 -4.41
CA LEU A 75 9.24 -19.24 -5.05
C LEU A 75 10.00 -18.20 -4.20
N PHE A 76 9.88 -18.29 -2.87
CA PHE A 76 10.49 -17.35 -1.91
C PHE A 76 11.80 -17.85 -1.28
N GLN A 77 12.49 -18.78 -1.93
CA GLN A 77 13.78 -19.31 -1.45
C GLN A 77 14.99 -18.61 -2.07
N GLY A 78 15.92 -18.20 -1.21
CA GLY A 78 17.23 -17.67 -1.60
C GLY A 78 17.16 -16.40 -2.45
N SER A 79 17.91 -16.37 -3.55
CA SER A 79 17.98 -15.24 -4.48
C SER A 79 16.70 -15.02 -5.30
N ARG A 80 15.82 -16.02 -5.40
CA ARG A 80 14.58 -15.93 -6.16
C ARG A 80 13.60 -14.92 -5.58
N THR A 81 13.63 -14.73 -4.26
CA THR A 81 12.86 -13.68 -3.59
C THR A 81 13.20 -12.29 -4.13
N TRP A 82 14.48 -12.02 -4.41
CA TRP A 82 14.89 -10.76 -5.03
C TRP A 82 14.37 -10.62 -6.46
N LEU A 83 14.38 -11.70 -7.24
CA LEU A 83 13.80 -11.70 -8.58
C LEU A 83 12.29 -11.42 -8.52
N VAL A 84 11.54 -12.04 -7.62
CA VAL A 84 10.10 -11.79 -7.45
C VAL A 84 9.82 -10.34 -7.08
N LEU A 85 10.61 -9.76 -6.17
CA LEU A 85 10.48 -8.36 -5.78
C LEU A 85 10.79 -7.42 -6.94
N VAL A 86 11.90 -7.63 -7.65
CA VAL A 86 12.30 -6.81 -8.81
C VAL A 86 11.26 -6.90 -9.94
N MET A 87 10.81 -8.11 -10.28
CA MET A 87 9.76 -8.31 -11.28
C MET A 87 8.45 -7.63 -10.87
N GLY A 88 8.11 -7.69 -9.59
CA GLY A 88 6.97 -6.97 -9.03
C GLY A 88 7.10 -5.45 -9.17
N SER A 89 8.26 -4.90 -8.80
CA SER A 89 8.54 -3.47 -8.96
C SER A 89 8.52 -3.01 -10.42
N ILE A 90 8.98 -3.83 -11.36
CA ILE A 90 8.89 -3.54 -12.80
C ILE A 90 7.42 -3.49 -13.24
N ALA A 91 6.59 -4.45 -12.80
CA ALA A 91 5.16 -4.44 -13.10
C ALA A 91 4.45 -3.20 -12.54
N VAL A 92 4.80 -2.78 -11.31
CA VAL A 92 4.33 -1.54 -10.70
C VAL A 92 4.79 -0.32 -11.50
N CYS A 93 6.05 -0.29 -11.95
CA CYS A 93 6.56 0.80 -12.77
C CYS A 93 5.76 0.97 -14.06
N PHE A 94 5.45 -0.13 -14.75
CA PHE A 94 4.57 -0.10 -15.92
C PHE A 94 3.17 0.41 -15.57
N LEU A 95 2.57 -0.08 -14.48
CA LEU A 95 1.25 0.39 -14.05
C LEU A 95 1.23 1.91 -13.86
N VAL A 96 2.20 2.46 -13.11
CA VAL A 96 2.29 3.90 -12.82
C VAL A 96 2.53 4.73 -14.09
N LEU A 97 3.35 4.26 -15.02
CA LEU A 97 3.60 4.97 -16.28
C LEU A 97 2.39 4.98 -17.23
N PHE A 98 1.50 3.99 -17.12
CA PHE A 98 0.31 3.86 -17.97
C PHE A 98 -0.99 4.29 -17.29
N THR A 99 -0.96 4.70 -16.01
CA THR A 99 -2.10 5.29 -15.31
C THR A 99 -1.96 6.82 -15.20
N PRO A 100 -3.08 7.57 -15.17
CA PRO A 100 -3.01 9.01 -14.97
C PRO A 100 -2.42 9.32 -13.58
N PRO A 101 -1.43 10.23 -13.49
CA PRO A 101 -0.80 10.55 -12.21
C PRO A 101 -1.70 11.42 -11.34
N MET A 102 -1.62 11.22 -10.02
CA MET A 102 -2.26 12.03 -8.99
C MET A 102 -1.49 13.33 -8.78
N LEU A 103 -2.09 14.47 -9.14
CA LEU A 103 -1.46 15.77 -9.09
C LEU A 103 -1.80 16.49 -7.78
N PHE A 104 -0.78 17.08 -7.16
CA PHE A 104 -0.93 17.88 -5.94
C PHE A 104 -1.62 19.22 -6.21
N ASN A 105 -2.53 19.61 -5.32
CA ASN A 105 -3.16 20.92 -5.35
C ASN A 105 -3.16 21.55 -3.96
N SER A 106 -2.35 22.59 -3.77
CA SER A 106 -2.25 23.28 -2.49
C SER A 106 -3.53 24.00 -2.07
N LYS A 107 -4.46 24.32 -2.97
CA LYS A 107 -5.71 25.01 -2.57
C LYS A 107 -6.59 24.13 -1.68
N HIS A 108 -6.56 22.82 -1.94
CA HIS A 108 -7.34 21.82 -1.22
C HIS A 108 -6.46 20.96 -0.31
N HIS A 109 -5.15 21.23 -0.26
CA HIS A 109 -4.15 20.41 0.43
C HIS A 109 -4.31 18.90 0.16
N MET A 110 -4.55 18.53 -1.09
CA MET A 110 -4.87 17.15 -1.49
C MET A 110 -4.33 16.80 -2.89
N LEU A 111 -4.35 15.51 -3.20
CA LEU A 111 -3.92 14.93 -4.47
C LEU A 111 -5.15 14.53 -5.29
N PHE A 112 -5.24 14.99 -6.54
CA PHE A 112 -6.36 14.71 -7.44
C PHE A 112 -5.87 14.21 -8.80
N PHE A 113 -6.65 13.32 -9.45
CA PHE A 113 -6.40 12.96 -10.85
C PHE A 113 -6.75 14.08 -11.82
N ASP A 114 -7.80 14.84 -11.51
CA ASP A 114 -8.19 16.00 -12.30
C ASP A 114 -7.36 17.21 -11.84
N PRO A 115 -6.54 17.81 -12.74
CA PRO A 115 -5.79 19.01 -12.43
C PRO A 115 -6.68 20.26 -12.23
N MET A 116 -8.01 20.14 -12.36
CA MET A 116 -9.01 21.20 -12.14
C MET A 116 -8.79 22.43 -13.03
N ILE A 117 -8.19 22.23 -14.21
CA ILE A 117 -7.91 23.29 -15.19
C ILE A 117 -9.18 23.67 -15.96
N TYR A 118 -10.08 22.71 -16.20
CA TYR A 118 -11.31 22.91 -16.95
C TYR A 118 -12.53 22.60 -16.08
N VAL A 119 -13.37 23.62 -15.85
CA VAL A 119 -14.59 23.48 -15.03
C VAL A 119 -15.54 22.47 -15.66
N GLY A 120 -15.88 21.40 -14.92
CA GLY A 120 -16.92 20.45 -15.30
C GLY A 120 -16.48 19.24 -16.16
N ARG A 121 -15.18 19.01 -16.37
CA ARG A 121 -14.69 17.85 -17.13
C ARG A 121 -13.97 16.83 -16.25
N ARG A 122 -14.67 15.78 -15.80
CA ARG A 122 -14.10 14.60 -15.12
C ARG A 122 -13.36 13.66 -16.10
N GLN A 123 -12.45 14.20 -16.90
CA GLN A 123 -11.83 13.46 -18.01
C GLN A 123 -10.68 12.54 -17.59
N TYR A 124 -10.30 12.53 -16.30
CA TYR A 124 -9.10 11.85 -15.81
C TYR A 124 -9.37 10.71 -14.82
N ASP A 125 -10.63 10.32 -14.62
CA ASP A 125 -10.99 9.18 -13.78
C ASP A 125 -10.60 7.86 -14.48
N SER A 126 -9.63 7.13 -13.92
CA SER A 126 -9.24 5.80 -14.42
C SER A 126 -9.85 4.70 -13.56
N TYR A 127 -10.90 4.06 -14.07
CA TYR A 127 -11.52 2.88 -13.43
C TYR A 127 -10.53 1.71 -13.29
N ILE A 128 -9.55 1.59 -14.19
CA ILE A 128 -8.52 0.55 -14.14
C ILE A 128 -7.59 0.80 -12.95
N HIS A 129 -7.15 2.04 -12.77
CA HIS A 129 -6.32 2.41 -11.63
C HIS A 129 -7.07 2.16 -10.32
N PHE A 130 -8.33 2.61 -10.23
CA PHE A 130 -9.22 2.34 -9.11
C PHE A 130 -9.32 0.83 -8.78
N ALA A 131 -9.60 0.01 -9.79
CA ALA A 131 -9.74 -1.43 -9.61
C ALA A 131 -8.43 -2.06 -9.12
N CYS A 132 -7.28 -1.67 -9.66
CA CYS A 132 -5.97 -2.17 -9.23
C CYS A 132 -5.63 -1.75 -7.80
N VAL A 133 -5.90 -0.48 -7.45
CA VAL A 133 -5.71 0.10 -6.11
C VAL A 133 -6.52 -0.63 -5.06
N VAL A 134 -7.76 -1.00 -5.36
CA VAL A 134 -8.65 -1.68 -4.40
C VAL A 134 -8.40 -3.19 -4.37
N ALA A 135 -8.12 -3.82 -5.51
CA ALA A 135 -7.97 -5.26 -5.59
C ALA A 135 -6.72 -5.78 -4.86
N LEU A 136 -5.59 -5.08 -4.94
CA LEU A 136 -4.33 -5.53 -4.34
C LEU A 136 -4.37 -5.61 -2.79
N PRO A 137 -4.85 -4.57 -2.06
CA PRO A 137 -5.03 -4.63 -0.62
C PRO A 137 -6.06 -5.68 -0.20
N ILE A 138 -7.19 -5.78 -0.91
CA ILE A 138 -8.20 -6.81 -0.61
C ILE A 138 -7.61 -8.21 -0.79
N LEU A 139 -6.86 -8.45 -1.86
CA LEU A 139 -6.16 -9.72 -2.08
C LEU A 139 -5.21 -10.03 -0.93
N SER A 140 -4.44 -9.05 -0.45
CA SER A 140 -3.54 -9.23 0.69
C SER A 140 -4.29 -9.60 1.99
N LEU A 141 -5.43 -8.97 2.24
CA LEU A 141 -6.31 -9.30 3.37
C LEU A 141 -6.89 -10.71 3.23
N CYS A 142 -7.37 -11.09 2.04
CA CYS A 142 -7.89 -12.43 1.78
C CYS A 142 -6.84 -13.51 2.03
N ILE A 143 -5.60 -13.32 1.55
CA ILE A 143 -4.49 -14.26 1.80
C ILE A 143 -4.20 -14.36 3.30
N TYR A 144 -4.21 -13.24 4.02
CA TYR A 144 -4.01 -13.24 5.47
C TYR A 144 -5.12 -13.97 6.23
N LEU A 145 -6.39 -13.76 5.86
CA LEU A 145 -7.52 -14.46 6.47
C LEU A 145 -7.52 -15.96 6.16
N LEU A 146 -7.09 -16.36 4.95
CA LEU A 146 -6.89 -17.77 4.60
C LEU A 146 -5.76 -18.38 5.42
N MET A 147 -4.66 -17.66 5.65
CA MET A 147 -3.57 -18.09 6.52
C MET A 147 -4.06 -18.31 7.96
N LEU A 148 -4.83 -17.36 8.51
CA LEU A 148 -5.40 -17.47 9.84
C LEU A 148 -6.37 -18.65 9.95
N SER A 149 -7.26 -18.82 8.97
CA SER A 149 -8.20 -19.94 8.91
C SER A 149 -7.48 -21.28 8.83
N GLY A 150 -6.41 -21.38 8.02
CA GLY A 150 -5.61 -22.59 7.91
C GLY A 150 -4.85 -22.92 9.21
N LEU A 151 -4.37 -21.89 9.93
CA LEU A 151 -3.78 -22.05 11.25
C LEU A 151 -4.81 -22.57 12.28
N LEU A 152 -6.01 -21.98 12.30
CA LEU A 152 -7.11 -22.41 13.17
C LEU A 152 -7.61 -23.81 12.82
N TYR A 153 -7.69 -24.18 11.55
CA TYR A 153 -8.11 -25.53 11.16
C TYR A 153 -7.08 -26.59 11.59
N LYS A 154 -5.79 -26.31 11.39
CA LYS A 154 -4.71 -27.27 11.68
C LYS A 154 -4.38 -27.38 13.17
N TYR A 155 -4.58 -26.31 13.94
CA TYR A 155 -4.15 -26.22 15.34
C TYR A 155 -5.24 -25.75 16.32
N GLY A 156 -6.45 -25.42 15.88
CA GLY A 156 -7.47 -24.70 16.68
C GLY A 156 -7.78 -25.30 18.05
N ASN A 157 -7.88 -26.63 18.15
CA ASN A 157 -8.15 -27.29 19.44
C ASN A 157 -6.90 -27.49 20.31
N LYS A 158 -5.70 -27.20 19.79
CA LYS A 158 -4.41 -27.36 20.48
C LYS A 158 -3.57 -26.07 20.49
N LEU A 159 -4.07 -24.97 19.96
CA LEU A 159 -3.32 -23.73 19.72
C LEU A 159 -2.77 -23.11 21.02
N PRO A 160 -3.55 -22.99 22.13
CA PRO A 160 -3.01 -22.46 23.38
C PRO A 160 -2.01 -23.44 24.03
N ILE A 161 -2.22 -24.74 23.85
CA ILE A 161 -1.53 -25.81 24.57
C ILE A 161 -0.21 -26.20 23.87
N GLN A 162 -0.15 -26.24 22.53
CA GLN A 162 1.06 -26.58 21.78
C GLN A 162 2.06 -25.41 21.66
N ILE A 163 1.59 -24.15 21.59
CA ILE A 163 2.47 -22.97 21.64
C ILE A 163 3.19 -22.89 23.00
N SER A 164 2.51 -23.34 24.07
CA SER A 164 3.06 -23.42 25.42
C SER A 164 3.97 -24.66 25.63
N ARG A 165 3.63 -25.81 25.04
CA ARG A 165 4.29 -27.10 25.31
C ARG A 165 5.45 -27.49 24.38
N ASN A 166 5.56 -26.89 23.19
CA ASN A 166 6.60 -27.21 22.19
C ASN A 166 7.51 -26.00 21.92
N SER A 167 8.09 -25.45 22.99
CA SER A 167 8.92 -24.24 23.00
C SER A 167 10.29 -24.45 22.34
N ASN A 168 10.28 -24.71 21.03
CA ASN A 168 11.38 -24.31 20.16
C ASN A 168 11.19 -22.82 19.88
N SER A 169 12.24 -22.00 20.10
CA SER A 169 12.24 -20.56 19.83
C SER A 169 11.71 -20.22 18.42
N LEU A 170 11.93 -21.12 17.46
CA LEU A 170 11.46 -21.06 16.09
C LEU A 170 9.93 -20.95 15.96
N SER A 171 9.15 -21.66 16.77
CA SER A 171 7.67 -21.62 16.71
C SER A 171 7.10 -20.28 17.19
N ARG A 172 7.68 -19.73 18.27
CA ARG A 172 7.31 -18.40 18.78
C ARG A 172 7.70 -17.29 17.81
N ALA A 173 8.89 -17.38 17.18
CA ALA A 173 9.33 -16.43 16.18
C ALA A 173 8.38 -16.41 14.96
N THR A 174 8.00 -17.58 14.43
CA THR A 174 7.05 -17.66 13.31
C THR A 174 5.70 -17.04 13.64
N PHE A 175 5.19 -17.27 14.86
CA PHE A 175 3.93 -16.68 15.31
C PHE A 175 4.00 -15.15 15.45
N GLN A 176 5.06 -14.62 16.07
CA GLN A 176 5.27 -13.17 16.19
C GLN A 176 5.35 -12.49 14.82
N ILE A 177 6.09 -13.09 13.89
CA ILE A 177 6.22 -12.57 12.53
C ILE A 177 4.87 -12.63 11.79
N SER A 178 4.05 -13.65 12.02
CA SER A 178 2.70 -13.74 11.46
C SER A 178 1.80 -12.60 11.94
N ILE A 179 1.83 -12.28 13.24
CA ILE A 179 1.08 -11.14 13.80
C ILE A 179 1.57 -9.83 13.20
N GLN A 180 2.89 -9.63 13.14
CA GLN A 180 3.49 -8.44 12.53
C GLN A 180 3.01 -8.24 11.09
N THR A 181 2.96 -9.32 10.31
CA THR A 181 2.45 -9.31 8.93
C THR A 181 0.99 -8.85 8.87
N GLY A 182 0.15 -9.33 9.80
CA GLY A 182 -1.25 -8.91 9.89
C GLY A 182 -1.44 -7.43 10.21
N VAL A 183 -0.65 -6.91 11.16
CA VAL A 183 -0.67 -5.47 11.52
C VAL A 183 -0.33 -4.60 10.32
N ILE A 184 0.73 -4.96 9.58
CA ILE A 184 1.16 -4.24 8.38
C ILE A 184 0.03 -4.21 7.33
N ILE A 185 -0.59 -5.36 7.04
CA ILE A 185 -1.68 -5.45 6.04
C ILE A 185 -2.86 -4.56 6.42
N VAL A 186 -3.24 -4.51 7.71
CA VAL A 186 -4.34 -3.66 8.17
C VAL A 186 -4.00 -2.18 7.98
N ILE A 187 -2.77 -1.75 8.34
CA ILE A 187 -2.33 -0.36 8.17
C ILE A 187 -2.37 0.06 6.70
N HIS A 188 -1.84 -0.79 5.81
CA HIS A 188 -1.87 -0.54 4.36
C HIS A 188 -3.29 -0.49 3.80
N LEU A 189 -4.17 -1.40 4.24
CA LEU A 189 -5.57 -1.40 3.82
C LEU A 189 -6.29 -0.12 4.26
N THR A 190 -6.10 0.32 5.50
CA THR A 190 -6.69 1.56 6.01
C THR A 190 -6.18 2.78 5.23
N SER A 191 -4.87 2.83 4.96
CA SER A 191 -4.27 3.92 4.18
C SER A 191 -4.85 3.96 2.76
N MET A 192 -4.98 2.78 2.12
CA MET A 192 -5.57 2.65 0.79
C MET A 192 -7.02 3.10 0.72
N LEU A 193 -7.86 2.62 1.63
CA LEU A 193 -9.27 2.99 1.68
C LEU A 193 -9.42 4.50 1.91
N SER A 194 -8.59 5.08 2.78
CA SER A 194 -8.60 6.53 3.04
C SER A 194 -8.26 7.32 1.78
N PHE A 195 -7.17 6.96 1.09
CA PHE A 195 -6.80 7.59 -0.18
C PHE A 195 -7.90 7.47 -1.22
N GLN A 196 -8.53 6.29 -1.30
CA GLN A 196 -9.52 6.01 -2.31
C GLN A 196 -10.84 6.75 -2.08
N ILE A 197 -11.26 6.89 -0.82
CA ILE A 197 -12.45 7.67 -0.45
C ILE A 197 -12.23 9.15 -0.82
N LEU A 198 -11.05 9.70 -0.53
CA LEU A 198 -10.72 11.10 -0.85
C LEU A 198 -10.84 11.41 -2.34
N GLN A 199 -10.58 10.43 -3.22
CA GLN A 199 -10.70 10.62 -4.67
C GLN A 199 -12.15 10.77 -5.16
N PHE A 200 -13.15 10.25 -4.43
CA PHE A 200 -14.56 10.40 -4.80
C PHE A 200 -15.25 11.60 -4.14
N ILE A 201 -14.60 12.23 -3.17
CA ILE A 201 -15.12 13.42 -2.52
C ILE A 201 -14.91 14.60 -3.47
N PRO A 202 -15.97 15.34 -3.86
CA PRO A 202 -15.81 16.49 -4.72
C PRO A 202 -15.03 17.59 -3.99
N ALA A 203 -14.21 18.35 -4.75
CA ALA A 203 -13.29 19.35 -4.18
C ALA A 203 -13.95 20.38 -3.23
N HIS A 204 -15.21 20.78 -3.47
CA HIS A 204 -15.94 21.69 -2.58
C HIS A 204 -16.27 21.07 -1.21
N ALA A 205 -16.48 19.75 -1.15
CA ALA A 205 -16.70 19.04 0.10
C ALA A 205 -15.39 18.88 0.88
N VAL A 206 -14.27 18.74 0.18
CA VAL A 206 -12.92 18.78 0.77
C VAL A 206 -12.67 20.13 1.47
N ASP A 207 -12.97 21.25 0.82
CA ASP A 207 -12.82 22.58 1.42
C ASP A 207 -13.67 22.74 2.69
N THR A 208 -14.89 22.19 2.65
CA THR A 208 -15.80 22.22 3.80
C THR A 208 -15.24 21.39 4.96
N MET A 209 -14.69 20.21 4.69
CA MET A 209 -14.04 19.36 5.70
C MET A 209 -12.81 20.03 6.31
N LEU A 210 -11.98 20.68 5.49
CA LEU A 210 -10.82 21.47 5.95
C LEU A 210 -11.26 22.60 6.87
N TYR A 211 -12.33 23.31 6.52
CA TYR A 211 -12.87 24.39 7.36
C TYR A 211 -13.33 23.87 8.74
N PHE A 212 -13.98 22.72 8.80
CA PHE A 212 -14.33 22.07 10.07
C PHE A 212 -13.11 21.59 10.85
N ALA A 213 -12.07 21.09 10.19
CA ALA A 213 -10.84 20.66 10.83
C ALA A 213 -10.04 21.82 11.45
N HIS A 214 -10.14 23.03 10.90
CA HIS A 214 -9.53 24.24 11.48
C HIS A 214 -10.29 24.79 12.70
N LEU A 215 -11.55 24.40 12.88
CA LEU A 215 -12.42 24.85 13.98
C LEU A 215 -12.41 23.89 15.19
N GLY A 216 -11.85 22.69 15.06
CA GLY A 216 -11.66 21.72 16.14
C GLY A 216 -10.26 21.80 16.73
#